data_AF-A0A5K0VSR4-F1
#
_entry.id   AF-A0A5K0VSR4-F1
#
_cell.length_a   1.000
_cell.length_b   1.000
_cell.length_c   1.000
_cell.angle_alpha   90.00
_cell.angle_beta   90.00
_cell.angle_gamma   90.00
#
_symmetry.space_group_name_H-M   'P 1'
#
loop_
_entity.id
_entity.type
_entity.pdbx_description
1 polymer ?
#
loop_
_entity_poly.entity_id
_entity_poly.type
_entity_poly.pdbx_seq_one_letter_code
_entity_poly.pdbx_strand_id
1 'polypeptide(L)' 'GPPSQQAKASHAQLAKLSAIEEAWKDGCTGSFKSFDSEFGNFLVPVIPTLDVLRK' A
#
# COMPACT_ATOMS: atom_id res chain seq x y z
N GLY A 1 4.11 13.05 29.17
CA GLY A 1 4.34 12.26 27.94
C GLY A 1 3.03 11.61 27.56
N PRO A 2 2.64 11.58 26.28
CA PRO A 2 1.37 10.94 25.96
C PRO A 2 1.56 9.42 26.01
N PRO A 3 0.63 8.69 26.65
CA PRO A 3 0.58 7.25 26.55
C PRO A 3 0.13 6.89 25.13
N SER A 4 1.02 6.19 24.41
CA SER A 4 0.71 4.91 23.78
C SER A 4 -0.67 4.75 23.16
N GLN A 5 -1.03 5.55 22.14
CA GLN A 5 -2.04 5.13 21.18
C GLN A 5 -1.38 4.09 20.26
N GLN A 6 -1.24 2.85 20.74
CA GLN A 6 -1.21 1.70 19.84
C GLN A 6 -2.60 1.62 19.20
N ALA A 7 -2.81 2.45 18.17
CA ALA A 7 -3.99 2.37 17.33
C ALA A 7 -3.95 1.00 16.65
N LYS A 8 -4.88 0.11 17.01
CA LYS A 8 -5.09 -1.14 16.27
C LYS A 8 -5.21 -0.78 14.79
N ALA A 9 -4.40 -1.42 13.93
CA ALA A 9 -4.49 -1.22 12.50
C ALA A 9 -5.92 -1.50 12.03
N SER A 10 -6.49 -0.61 11.21
CA SER A 10 -7.83 -0.80 10.67
C SER A 10 -7.86 -2.00 9.74
N HIS A 11 -9.05 -2.58 9.53
CA HIS A 11 -9.22 -3.67 8.56
C HIS A 11 -8.69 -3.29 7.16
N ALA A 12 -8.89 -2.03 6.74
CA ALA A 12 -8.37 -1.53 5.47
C ALA A 12 -6.83 -1.48 5.44
N GLN A 13 -6.19 -1.13 6.56
CA GLN A 13 -4.72 -1.11 6.66
C GLN A 13 -4.13 -2.52 6.57
N LEU A 14 -4.73 -3.49 7.26
CA LEU A 14 -4.32 -4.89 7.18
C LEU A 14 -4.52 -5.46 5.78
N ALA A 15 -5.68 -5.20 5.17
CA ALA A 15 -5.98 -5.65 3.81
C ALA A 15 -5.03 -5.05 2.75
N LYS A 16 -4.67 -3.77 2.89
CA LYS A 16 -3.65 -3.13 2.05
C LYS A 16 -2.30 -3.81 2.14
N LEU A 17 -1.85 -4.17 3.36
CA LEU A 17 -0.57 -4.87 3.53
C LEU A 17 -0.58 -6.25 2.88
N SER A 18 -1.69 -6.99 3.01
CA SER A 18 -1.88 -8.29 2.33
C SER A 18 -1.78 -8.14 0.81
N ALA A 19 -2.47 -7.16 0.23
CA ALA A 19 -2.44 -6.90 -1.21
C ALA A 19 -1.04 -6.56 -1.71
N ILE A 20 -0.26 -5.78 -0.94
CA ILE A 20 1.16 -5.48 -1.24
C ILE A 20 2.01 -6.76 -1.21
N GLU A 21 1.84 -7.61 -0.20
CA GLU A 21 2.60 -8.85 -0.06
C GLU A 21 2.28 -9.86 -1.18
N GLU A 22 1.00 -10.00 -1.53
CA GLU A 22 0.54 -10.85 -2.64
C GLU A 22 1.14 -10.37 -3.97
N ALA A 23 1.06 -9.07 -4.28
CA ALA A 23 1.64 -8.52 -5.50
C ALA A 23 3.17 -8.74 -5.57
N TRP A 24 3.85 -8.68 -4.42
CA TRP A 24 5.28 -8.97 -4.37
C TRP A 24 5.60 -10.45 -4.62
N LYS A 25 4.83 -11.37 -4.02
CA LYS A 25 4.97 -12.82 -4.25
C LYS A 25 4.68 -13.21 -5.70
N ASP A 26 3.72 -12.55 -6.33
CA ASP A 26 3.38 -12.75 -7.74
C ASP A 26 4.44 -12.19 -8.70
N GLY A 27 5.49 -11.54 -8.18
CA GLY A 27 6.56 -10.95 -8.97
C GLY A 27 6.10 -9.71 -9.76
N CYS A 28 5.09 -8.98 -9.25
CA CYS A 28 4.59 -7.79 -9.90
C CYS A 28 5.65 -6.67 -9.87
N THR A 29 6.21 -6.32 -11.04
CA THR A 29 7.25 -5.29 -11.19
C THR A 29 6.71 -3.93 -11.64
N GLY A 30 5.39 -3.79 -11.75
CA GLY A 30 4.74 -2.55 -12.15
C GLY A 30 4.86 -1.43 -11.10
N SER A 31 4.62 -0.19 -11.53
CA SER A 31 4.50 0.95 -10.61
C SER A 31 3.08 1.03 -10.06
N PHE A 32 2.94 0.98 -8.74
CA PHE A 32 1.65 1.07 -8.05
C PHE A 32 1.68 2.13 -6.96
N LYS A 33 0.52 2.72 -6.72
CA LYS A 33 0.25 3.51 -5.51
C LYS A 33 -0.64 2.69 -4.58
N SER A 34 -0.29 2.63 -3.31
CA SER A 34 -1.09 1.99 -2.28
C SER A 34 -1.82 3.00 -1.40
N PHE A 35 -3.03 2.67 -0.98
CA PHE A 35 -3.83 3.50 -0.07
C PHE A 35 -4.87 2.65 0.67
N ASP A 36 -5.35 3.15 1.80
CA ASP A 36 -6.43 2.51 2.55
C ASP A 36 -7.73 2.73 1.77
N SER A 37 -8.31 1.64 1.27
CA SER A 37 -9.48 1.67 0.40
C SER A 37 -10.65 0.96 1.06
N GLU A 38 -11.83 1.59 1.06
CA GLU A 38 -13.08 0.97 1.52
C GLU A 38 -13.69 0.04 0.47
N PHE A 39 -13.21 0.12 -0.78
CA PHE A 39 -13.75 -0.60 -1.94
C PHE A 39 -12.89 -1.80 -2.36
N GLY A 40 -11.83 -2.13 -1.61
CA GLY A 40 -10.94 -3.27 -1.90
C GLY A 40 -9.85 -3.02 -2.95
N ASN A 41 -9.84 -1.85 -3.60
CA ASN A 41 -8.76 -1.46 -4.51
C ASN A 41 -7.60 -0.85 -3.72
N PHE A 42 -6.73 -1.69 -3.16
CA PHE A 42 -5.60 -1.25 -2.34
C PHE A 42 -4.35 -0.89 -3.13
N LEU A 43 -4.23 -1.42 -4.35
CA LEU A 43 -3.15 -1.14 -5.29
C LEU A 43 -3.77 -0.59 -6.57
N VAL A 44 -3.34 0.60 -6.99
CA VAL A 44 -3.74 1.19 -8.27
C VAL A 44 -2.50 1.37 -9.14
N PRO A 45 -2.50 0.85 -10.38
CA PRO A 45 -1.39 1.04 -11.29
C PRO A 45 -1.24 2.53 -11.62
N VAL A 46 0.01 3.00 -11.68
CA VAL A 46 0.32 4.39 -11.97
C VAL A 46 1.41 4.48 -13.02
N ILE A 47 1.38 5.56 -13.80
CA ILE A 47 2.53 5.95 -14.61
C ILE A 47 3.50 6.69 -13.67
N PRO A 48 4.74 6.20 -13.48
CA PRO A 48 5.69 6.84 -12.59
C PRO A 48 6.03 8.25 -13.10
N THR A 49 6.17 9.18 -12.16
CA THR A 49 6.67 10.52 -12.50
C THR A 49 8.19 10.50 -12.61
N LEU A 50 8.77 11.55 -13.23
CA LEU A 50 10.23 11.67 -13.37
C LEU A 50 10.97 11.59 -12.02
N ASP A 51 10.36 12.03 -10.93
CA ASP A 51 10.96 11.96 -9.59
C ASP A 51 11.09 10.52 -9.07
N VAL A 52 10.19 9.63 -9.48
CA VAL A 52 10.23 8.20 -9.11
C VAL A 52 11.29 7.47 -9.93
N LEU A 53 11.51 7.87 -11.19
CA LEU A 53 12.45 7.22 -12.12
C LEU A 53 13.92 7.62 -11.92
N ARG A 54 14.21 8.69 -11.17
CA ARG A 54 15.57 9.20 -10.94
C ARG A 54 16.29 8.58 -9.74
N LYS A 55 15.69 7.55 -9.11
CA LYS A 55 16.27 6.82 -7.97
C LYS A 55 17.12 5.65 -8.43
#